data_AF-A0A9P6CFE0-F1
#
_entry.id   AF-A0A9P6CFE0-F1
#
_cell.length_a   1.000
_cell.length_b   1.000
_cell.length_c   1.000
_cell.angle_alpha   90.00
_cell.angle_beta   90.00
_cell.angle_gamma   90.00
#
_symmetry.space_group_name_H-M   'P 1'
#
loop_
_entity.id
_entity.type
_entity.pdbx_description
1 polymer ?
#
loop_
_entity_poly.entity_id
_entity_poly.type
_entity_poly.pdbx_seq_one_letter_code
_entity_poly.pdbx_strand_id
1 'polypeptide(L)'
;DAQRIIYPGANYDPWWDMPQLIAQTKDAIEIFQMKYPDGVGVFVFDCSSAHEAFASNSLLAHKMNRGPGGAQPKMHDTINPVTK
;
A
#
# COMPACT_ATOMS: atom_id res chain seq x y z
N ASP A 1 19.87 -1.77 -4.44
CA ASP A 1 20.00 -3.24 -4.46
C ASP A 1 18.81 -3.80 -5.22
N ALA A 2 18.99 -4.82 -6.06
CA ALA A 2 17.94 -5.32 -6.97
C ALA A 2 17.00 -6.36 -6.33
N GLN A 3 17.36 -6.85 -5.15
CA GLN A 3 16.56 -7.82 -4.40
C GLN A 3 16.61 -7.51 -2.90
N ARG A 4 15.59 -7.92 -2.17
CA ARG A 4 15.55 -7.85 -0.71
C ARG A 4 14.96 -9.14 -0.16
N ILE A 5 15.75 -9.86 0.62
CA ILE A 5 15.34 -11.10 1.28
C ILE A 5 14.69 -10.73 2.60
N ILE A 6 13.54 -11.32 2.89
CA ILE A 6 12.84 -11.20 4.18
C ILE A 6 12.89 -12.55 4.90
N TYR A 7 13.09 -12.51 6.21
CA TYR A 7 13.04 -13.71 7.06
C TYR A 7 11.87 -13.55 8.03
N PRO A 8 10.66 -14.06 7.76
CA PRO A 8 9.54 -13.88 8.66
C PRO A 8 9.61 -14.80 9.90
N GLY A 9 9.22 -14.30 11.08
CA GLY A 9 9.05 -15.14 12.28
C GLY A 9 9.20 -14.42 13.62
N ALA A 10 9.02 -15.14 14.73
CA ALA A 10 8.93 -14.60 16.09
C ALA A 10 10.16 -13.79 16.59
N ASN A 11 11.29 -13.86 15.88
CA ASN A 11 12.53 -13.13 16.17
C ASN A 11 13.15 -12.47 14.93
N TYR A 12 12.40 -12.34 13.84
CA TYR A 12 12.92 -11.87 12.55
C TYR A 12 12.01 -10.78 11.94
N ASP A 13 12.14 -10.52 10.64
CA ASP A 13 11.36 -9.50 9.94
C ASP A 13 9.85 -9.74 10.10
N PRO A 14 9.02 -8.69 10.05
CA PRO A 14 7.58 -8.86 9.90
C PRO A 14 7.27 -9.75 8.69
N TRP A 15 6.12 -10.44 8.73
CA TRP A 15 5.54 -11.02 7.52
C TRP A 15 5.48 -9.97 6.41
N TRP A 16 5.57 -10.40 5.16
CA TRP A 16 5.53 -9.49 4.03
C TRP A 16 4.23 -8.69 4.03
N ASP A 17 4.36 -7.36 4.07
CA ASP A 17 3.24 -6.42 4.19
C ASP A 17 3.31 -5.32 3.12
N MET A 18 2.24 -4.53 3.03
CA MET A 18 2.17 -3.45 2.04
C MET A 18 3.26 -2.39 2.19
N PRO A 19 3.64 -1.92 3.39
CA PRO A 19 4.78 -1.03 3.56
C PRO A 19 6.06 -1.58 2.94
N GLN A 20 6.37 -2.87 3.15
CA GLN A 20 7.54 -3.51 2.54
C GLN A 20 7.43 -3.62 1.02
N LEU A 21 6.27 -3.99 0.47
CA LEU A 21 6.03 -3.99 -0.98
C LEU A 21 6.24 -2.60 -1.59
N ILE A 22 5.70 -1.54 -0.95
CA ILE A 22 5.86 -0.16 -1.42
C ILE A 22 7.33 0.25 -1.42
N ALA A 23 8.09 -0.08 -0.36
CA ALA A 23 9.51 0.22 -0.28
C ALA A 23 10.28 -0.48 -1.41
N GLN A 24 10.08 -1.79 -1.60
CA GLN A 24 10.71 -2.56 -2.68
C GLN A 24 10.35 -2.03 -4.08
N THR A 25 9.10 -1.60 -4.27
CA THR A 25 8.64 -1.04 -5.55
C THR A 25 9.33 0.29 -5.86
N LYS A 26 9.57 1.15 -4.86
CA LYS A 26 10.32 2.40 -5.05
C LYS A 26 11.75 2.13 -5.50
N ASP A 27 12.43 1.19 -4.85
CA ASP A 27 13.79 0.80 -5.23
C ASP A 27 13.81 0.24 -6.67
N ALA A 28 12.82 -0.58 -7.03
CA ALA A 28 12.70 -1.12 -8.38
C ALA A 28 12.44 -0.03 -9.44
N ILE A 29 11.65 0.99 -9.12
CA ILE A 29 11.41 2.14 -10.01
C ILE A 29 12.69 2.94 -10.22
N GLU A 30 13.44 3.23 -9.16
CA GLU A 30 14.71 3.96 -9.25
C GLU A 30 15.72 3.21 -10.13
N ILE A 31 15.85 1.90 -9.93
CA ILE A 31 16.71 1.05 -10.76
C ILE A 31 16.24 1.06 -12.22
N PHE A 32 14.94 0.98 -12.47
CA PHE A 32 14.39 1.01 -13.82
C PHE A 32 14.69 2.35 -14.52
N GLN A 33 14.46 3.48 -13.85
CA GLN A 33 14.72 4.82 -14.40
C GLN A 33 16.19 5.04 -14.75
N MET A 34 17.10 4.56 -13.89
CA MET A 34 18.54 4.63 -14.16
C MET A 34 18.96 3.78 -15.35
N LYS A 35 18.34 2.61 -15.53
CA LYS A 35 18.67 1.65 -16.59
C LYS A 35 18.02 1.97 -17.93
N TYR A 36 16.82 2.55 -17.91
CA TYR A 36 16.00 2.85 -19.08
C TYR A 36 15.43 4.28 -18.98
N PRO A 37 16.26 5.33 -19.21
CA PRO A 37 15.83 6.72 -19.03
C PRO A 37 14.61 7.12 -19.87
N ASP A 38 14.48 6.55 -21.06
CA ASP A 38 13.37 6.80 -21.99
C ASP A 38 12.30 5.70 -21.97
N GLY A 39 12.44 4.71 -21.10
CA GLY A 39 11.54 3.57 -20.98
C GLY A 39 10.31 3.90 -20.13
N VAL A 40 9.18 3.25 -20.44
CA VAL A 40 7.99 3.27 -19.57
C VAL A 40 7.89 1.94 -18.84
N GLY A 41 8.06 1.98 -17.52
CA GLY A 41 7.92 0.81 -16.65
C GLY A 41 6.45 0.64 -16.23
N VAL A 42 5.89 -0.55 -16.46
CA VAL A 42 4.55 -0.91 -15.99
C VAL A 42 4.68 -2.02 -14.95
N PHE A 43 4.27 -1.73 -13.72
CA PHE A 43 4.29 -2.66 -12.59
C PHE A 43 2.86 -3.09 -12.28
N VAL A 44 2.57 -4.39 -12.43
CA VAL A 44 1.25 -4.95 -12.17
C VAL A 44 1.37 -5.96 -11.02
N PHE A 45 0.57 -5.75 -9.98
CA PHE A 45 0.55 -6.61 -8.80
C PHE A 45 -0.78 -7.35 -8.78
N ASP A 46 -0.73 -8.68 -8.80
CA ASP A 46 -1.89 -9.52 -8.50
C ASP A 46 -1.93 -9.77 -6.99
N CYS A 47 -2.74 -8.98 -6.29
CA CYS A 47 -2.85 -9.02 -4.83
C CYS A 47 -3.69 -10.20 -4.31
N SER A 48 -3.64 -11.37 -4.94
CA SER A 48 -4.43 -12.53 -4.51
C SER A 48 -4.10 -13.04 -3.09
N SER A 49 -2.97 -12.60 -2.51
CA SER A 49 -2.57 -12.95 -1.13
C SER A 49 -2.12 -11.78 -0.24
N ALA A 50 -2.21 -10.51 -0.69
CA ALA A 50 -2.06 -9.33 0.18
C ALA A 50 -3.36 -9.09 0.98
N HIS A 51 -3.81 -10.15 1.67
CA HIS A 51 -5.22 -10.50 1.86
C HIS A 51 -6.03 -9.59 2.78
N GLU A 52 -5.48 -8.47 3.24
CA GLU A 52 -6.16 -7.53 4.14
C GLU A 52 -5.39 -6.21 4.34
N ALA A 53 -4.45 -5.90 3.44
CA ALA A 53 -3.55 -4.79 3.67
C ALA A 53 -4.17 -3.47 3.19
N PHE A 54 -5.01 -2.92 4.06
CA PHE A 54 -5.64 -1.62 3.87
C PHE A 54 -4.68 -0.50 4.29
N ALA A 55 -4.74 0.66 3.62
CA ALA A 55 -4.08 1.85 4.12
C ALA A 55 -4.58 2.15 5.55
N SER A 56 -3.70 2.69 6.41
CA SER A 56 -4.02 2.97 7.82
C SER A 56 -5.21 3.91 8.02
N ASN A 57 -5.55 4.69 6.99
CA ASN A 57 -6.67 5.62 6.92
C ASN A 57 -7.78 5.15 5.96
N SER A 58 -7.81 3.88 5.58
CA SER A 58 -8.88 3.34 4.73
C SER A 58 -10.19 3.28 5.51
N LEU A 59 -11.28 3.64 4.85
CA LEU A 59 -12.62 3.44 5.39
C LEU A 59 -12.99 1.95 5.28
N LEU A 60 -13.00 1.26 6.42
CA LEU A 60 -13.33 -0.17 6.49
C LEU A 60 -14.71 -0.35 7.09
N ALA A 61 -15.67 -0.84 6.30
CA ALA A 61 -17.06 -1.02 6.72
C ALA A 61 -17.19 -1.86 8.00
N HIS A 62 -16.35 -2.90 8.17
CA HIS A 62 -16.34 -3.72 9.38
C HIS A 62 -15.75 -3.02 10.61
N LYS A 63 -15.03 -1.90 10.43
CA LYS A 63 -14.53 -1.02 11.52
C LYS A 63 -15.43 0.21 11.74
N MET A 64 -16.48 0.40 10.93
CA MET A 64 -17.43 1.49 11.12
C MET A 64 -18.39 1.16 12.27
N ASN A 65 -18.71 2.18 13.08
CA ASN A 65 -19.72 2.03 14.13
C ASN A 65 -21.11 1.87 13.49
N ARG A 66 -21.91 0.93 14.03
CA ARG A 66 -23.28 0.69 13.58
C ARG A 66 -24.30 1.68 14.16
N GLY A 67 -23.92 2.41 15.20
CA GLY A 67 -24.78 3.36 15.91
C GLY A 67 -24.04 4.64 16.29
N PRO A 68 -24.75 5.63 16.86
CA PRO A 68 -24.15 6.89 17.28
C PRO A 68 -23.09 6.65 18.38
N GLY A 69 -21.96 7.35 18.27
CA GLY A 69 -20.80 7.20 19.17
C GLY A 69 -19.67 6.35 18.58
N GLY A 70 -18.65 6.07 19.39
CA GLY A 70 -17.50 5.22 19.05
C GLY A 70 -16.34 5.91 18.31
N ALA A 71 -15.31 5.12 17.97
CA ALA A 71 -14.13 5.61 17.26
C ALA A 71 -14.51 6.02 15.82
N GLN A 72 -14.28 7.29 15.48
CA GLN A 72 -14.52 7.80 14.12
C GLN A 72 -13.30 7.51 13.23
N PRO A 73 -13.48 6.95 12.02
CA PRO A 73 -12.39 6.81 11.07
C PRO A 73 -11.95 8.19 10.56
N LYS A 74 -10.68 8.31 10.13
CA LYS A 74 -10.18 9.52 9.48
C LYS A 74 -10.88 9.69 8.13
N MET A 75 -11.80 10.64 8.04
CA MET A 75 -12.46 10.99 6.77
C MET A 75 -11.57 11.91 5.93
N HIS A 76 -11.65 11.77 4.61
CA HIS A 76 -10.99 12.66 3.65
C HIS A 76 -12.05 13.48 2.91
N ASP A 77 -11.65 14.67 2.44
CA ASP A 77 -12.53 15.53 1.66
C ASP A 77 -12.93 14.84 0.35
N THR A 78 -14.22 14.88 0.04
CA THR A 78 -14.73 14.43 -1.26
C THR A 78 -14.82 15.63 -2.19
N ILE A 79 -14.02 15.63 -3.25
CA ILE A 79 -14.11 16.66 -4.30
C ILE A 79 -15.16 16.21 -5.32
N ASN A 80 -16.26 16.96 -5.42
CA ASN A 80 -17.23 16.75 -6.49
C ASN A 80 -16.72 17.42 -7.78
N PRO A 81 -16.49 16.67 -8.87
CA PRO A 81 -15.97 17.23 -10.12
C PRO A 81 -16.91 18.25 -10.79
N VAL A 82 -18.20 18.29 -10.45
CA VAL A 82 -19.15 19.26 -11.04
C VAL A 82 -19.22 20.63 -10.35
N THR A 83 -18.49 20.84 -9.25
CA THR A 83 -18.47 22.11 -8.50
C THR A 83 -17.23 22.98 -8.77
N LYS A 84 -16.60 22.82 -9.94
CA LYS A 84 -15.54 23.72 -10.45
C LYS A 84 -16.01 24.50 -11.66
#